data_AF-A0A3D2SPC2-F1
#
_entry.id   AF-A0A3D2SPC2-F1
#
_cell.length_a   1.000
_cell.length_b   1.000
_cell.length_c   1.000
_cell.angle_alpha   90.00
_cell.angle_beta   90.00
_cell.angle_gamma   90.00
#
_symmetry.space_group_name_H-M   'P 1'
#
loop_
_entity.id
_entity.type
_entity.pdbx_description
1 polymer ?
#
loop_
_entity_poly.entity_id
_entity_poly.type
_entity_poly.pdbx_seq_one_letter_code
_entity_poly.pdbx_strand_id
1 'polypeptide(L)'
;VYHYSSSQRLSLHLAAVFACNFSNYCYDMAKQVVDQQQVDFSLLYPLILETAKKATQYDPFQVQTGPALREDHNILQMHQHLLEQASRPDLKEIYQLLSQAIITRHHV
;
A
#
# COMPACT_ATOMS: atom_id res chain seq x y z
N VAL A 1 23.31 21.47 -0.83
CA VAL A 1 21.95 22.06 -0.73
C VAL A 1 21.31 21.96 -2.10
N TYR A 2 20.16 21.31 -2.23
CA TYR A 2 19.47 21.19 -3.52
C TYR A 2 18.73 22.51 -3.82
N HIS A 3 18.96 23.10 -4.99
CA HIS A 3 18.28 24.33 -5.41
C HIS A 3 16.98 23.98 -6.15
N TYR A 4 15.86 24.05 -5.42
CA TYR A 4 14.51 23.85 -5.98
C TYR A 4 13.72 25.16 -6.02
N SER A 5 12.83 25.31 -7.00
CA SER A 5 11.80 26.35 -7.02
C SER A 5 10.71 26.09 -5.97
N SER A 6 9.84 27.06 -5.72
CA SER A 6 8.68 26.85 -4.84
C SER A 6 7.73 25.77 -5.36
N SER A 7 7.52 25.68 -6.68
CA SER A 7 6.68 24.64 -7.28
C SER A 7 7.30 23.24 -7.14
N GLN A 8 8.62 23.12 -7.30
CA GLN A 8 9.33 21.85 -7.09
C GLN A 8 9.30 21.42 -5.61
N ARG A 9 9.46 22.36 -4.67
CA ARG A 9 9.31 22.06 -3.24
C ARG A 9 7.90 21.58 -2.90
N LEU A 10 6.86 22.20 -3.49
CA LEU A 10 5.49 21.78 -3.28
C LEU A 10 5.23 20.38 -3.83
N SER A 11 5.72 20.07 -5.04
CA SER A 11 5.56 18.72 -5.60
C SER A 11 6.31 17.68 -4.78
N LEU A 12 7.51 18.01 -4.29
CA LEU A 12 8.27 17.14 -3.39
C LEU A 12 7.50 16.87 -2.09
N HIS A 13 6.89 17.90 -1.50
CA HIS A 13 6.08 17.73 -0.29
C HIS A 13 4.88 16.80 -0.53
N LEU A 14 4.14 17.02 -1.62
CA LEU A 14 3.02 16.13 -1.99
C LEU A 14 3.49 14.69 -2.22
N ALA A 15 4.60 14.50 -2.95
CA ALA A 15 5.17 13.17 -3.17
C ALA A 15 5.59 12.49 -1.85
N ALA A 16 6.14 13.25 -0.90
CA ALA A 16 6.51 12.75 0.42
C ALA A 16 5.28 12.32 1.24
N VAL A 17 4.13 12.97 1.09
CA VAL A 17 2.88 12.54 1.73
C VAL A 17 2.50 11.14 1.24
N PHE A 18 2.55 10.88 -0.07
CA PHE A 18 2.32 9.54 -0.62
C PHE A 18 3.36 8.52 -0.16
N ALA A 19 4.65 8.87 -0.26
CA ALA A 19 5.74 7.93 0.00
C ALA A 19 5.99 7.63 1.49
N CYS A 20 5.54 8.50 2.39
CA CYS A 20 5.82 8.37 3.82
C CYS A 20 4.54 8.35 4.66
N ASN A 21 3.68 9.36 4.54
CA ASN A 21 2.51 9.45 5.42
C ASN A 21 1.47 8.38 5.08
N PHE A 22 1.13 8.22 3.80
CA PHE A 22 0.18 7.19 3.37
C PHE A 22 0.77 5.79 3.50
N SER A 23 2.07 5.58 3.21
CA SER A 23 2.72 4.30 3.49
C SER A 23 2.67 3.92 4.97
N ASN A 24 2.88 4.88 5.89
CA ASN A 24 2.73 4.61 7.32
C ASN A 24 1.28 4.26 7.69
N TYR A 25 0.30 4.91 7.08
CA TYR A 25 -1.10 4.54 7.29
C TYR A 25 -1.42 3.13 6.74
N CYS A 26 -0.81 2.70 5.63
CA CYS A 26 -0.90 1.31 5.19
C CYS A 26 -0.34 0.32 6.24
N TYR A 27 0.73 0.68 6.94
CA TYR A 27 1.28 -0.14 8.03
C TYR A 27 0.32 -0.21 9.21
N ASP A 28 -0.32 0.91 9.57
CA ASP A 28 -1.34 0.97 10.61
C ASP A 28 -2.57 0.12 10.26
N MET A 29 -3.11 0.24 9.05
CA MET A 29 -4.21 -0.62 8.58
C MET A 29 -3.83 -2.11 8.64
N ALA A 30 -2.60 -2.47 8.24
CA ALA A 30 -2.11 -3.84 8.35
C ALA A 30 -2.03 -4.30 9.81
N LYS A 31 -1.55 -3.44 10.73
CA LYS A 31 -1.53 -3.71 12.17
C LYS A 31 -2.92 -3.97 12.72
N GLN A 32 -3.90 -3.16 12.35
CA GLN A 32 -5.28 -3.34 12.80
C GLN A 32 -5.88 -4.68 12.36
N VAL A 33 -5.56 -5.15 11.15
CA VAL A 33 -6.01 -6.45 10.64
C VAL A 33 -5.40 -7.60 11.45
N VAL A 34 -4.08 -7.58 11.69
CA VAL A 34 -3.40 -8.67 12.42
C VAL A 34 -3.72 -8.66 13.91
N ASP A 35 -3.87 -7.49 14.53
CA ASP A 35 -4.24 -7.35 15.95
C ASP A 35 -5.62 -7.97 16.23
N GLN A 36 -6.58 -7.83 15.32
CA GLN A 36 -7.90 -8.45 15.45
C GLN A 36 -7.84 -9.99 15.48
N GLN A 37 -6.82 -10.57 14.86
CA GLN A 37 -6.57 -12.02 14.84
C GLN A 37 -5.50 -12.45 15.85
N GLN A 38 -5.05 -11.55 16.73
CA GLN A 38 -3.98 -11.79 17.71
C GLN A 38 -2.67 -12.29 17.06
N VAL A 39 -2.38 -11.81 15.85
CA VAL A 39 -1.15 -12.10 15.12
C VAL A 39 -0.14 -10.97 15.36
N ASP A 40 1.10 -11.34 15.68
CA ASP A 40 2.16 -10.36 15.96
C ASP A 40 2.51 -9.54 14.69
N PHE A 41 2.30 -8.22 14.79
CA PHE A 41 2.63 -7.26 13.74
C PHE A 41 4.13 -7.26 13.37
N SER A 42 5.02 -7.66 14.29
CA SER A 42 6.46 -7.71 14.02
C SER A 42 6.83 -8.66 12.87
N LEU A 43 5.97 -9.64 12.58
CA LEU A 43 6.12 -10.56 11.44
C LEU A 43 6.10 -9.85 10.09
N LEU A 44 5.52 -8.64 10.01
CA LEU A 44 5.50 -7.84 8.78
C LEU A 44 6.74 -6.96 8.59
N TYR A 45 7.59 -6.78 9.62
CA TYR A 45 8.76 -5.88 9.52
C TYR A 45 9.70 -6.22 8.37
N PRO A 46 10.08 -7.49 8.12
CA PRO A 46 10.94 -7.82 6.99
C PRO A 46 10.31 -7.47 5.64
N LEU A 47 9.00 -7.65 5.50
CA LEU A 47 8.27 -7.34 4.26
C LEU A 47 8.17 -5.83 4.02
N ILE A 48 7.93 -5.05 5.08
CA ILE A 48 7.92 -3.59 5.04
C ILE A 48 9.28 -3.07 4.58
N LEU A 49 10.36 -3.54 5.23
CA LEU A 49 11.72 -3.11 4.93
C LEU A 49 12.15 -3.51 3.50
N GLU A 50 11.83 -4.72 3.07
CA GLU A 50 12.16 -5.19 1.71
C GLU A 50 11.40 -4.39 0.65
N THR A 51 10.13 -4.05 0.90
CA THR A 51 9.33 -3.22 -0.02
C THR A 51 9.93 -1.83 -0.16
N ALA A 52 10.26 -1.17 0.96
CA ALA A 52 10.90 0.15 0.95
C ALA A 52 12.28 0.10 0.27
N LYS A 53 13.07 -0.94 0.54
CA LYS A 53 14.38 -1.16 -0.09
C LYS A 53 14.23 -1.29 -1.61
N LYS A 54 13.34 -2.14 -2.11
CA LYS A 54 13.10 -2.29 -3.56
C LYS A 54 12.66 -0.99 -4.22
N ALA A 55 11.74 -0.25 -3.60
CA ALA A 55 11.26 1.03 -4.13
C ALA A 55 12.35 2.12 -4.22
N THR A 56 13.44 1.99 -3.46
CA THR A 56 14.60 2.90 -3.54
C THR A 56 15.70 2.42 -4.49
N GLN A 57 15.66 1.15 -4.91
CA GLN A 57 16.66 0.53 -5.78
C GLN A 57 16.19 0.38 -7.22
N TYR A 58 14.88 0.26 -7.44
CA TYR A 58 14.25 0.01 -8.72
C TYR A 58 13.05 0.95 -8.92
N ASP A 59 12.56 1.07 -10.14
CA ASP A 59 11.32 1.80 -10.42
C ASP A 59 10.16 1.14 -9.65
N PRO A 60 9.40 1.87 -8.80
CA PRO A 60 8.24 1.34 -8.09
C PRO A 60 7.23 0.64 -9.00
N PHE A 61 7.09 1.09 -10.25
CA PHE A 61 6.26 0.42 -11.25
C PHE A 61 6.75 -1.01 -11.54
N GLN A 62 8.06 -1.22 -11.68
CA GLN A 62 8.59 -2.55 -12.02
C GLN A 62 8.55 -3.54 -10.86
N VAL A 63 8.55 -3.04 -9.62
CA VAL A 63 8.58 -3.89 -8.41
C VAL A 63 7.22 -4.05 -7.73
N GLN A 64 6.14 -3.54 -8.33
CA GLN A 64 4.79 -3.82 -7.89
C GLN A 64 4.53 -5.35 -7.92
N THR A 65 3.83 -5.87 -6.91
CA THR A 65 3.42 -7.29 -6.85
C THR A 65 2.03 -7.41 -6.22
N GLY A 66 1.59 -8.63 -5.95
CA GLY A 66 0.34 -8.91 -5.24
C GLY A 66 -0.82 -9.31 -6.16
N PRO A 67 -1.99 -9.63 -5.57
CA PRO A 67 -3.14 -10.14 -6.31
C PRO A 67 -3.73 -9.12 -7.29
N ALA A 68 -3.65 -7.82 -6.98
CA ALA A 68 -4.13 -6.76 -7.89
C ALA A 68 -3.33 -6.72 -9.19
N LEU A 69 -1.99 -6.80 -9.13
CA LEU A 69 -1.17 -6.84 -10.35
C LEU A 69 -1.44 -8.09 -11.19
N ARG A 70 -1.73 -9.22 -10.55
CA ARG A 70 -2.03 -10.49 -11.22
C ARG A 70 -3.50 -10.64 -11.62
N GLU A 71 -4.34 -9.64 -11.33
CA GLU A 71 -5.79 -9.69 -11.49
C GLU A 71 -6.44 -10.95 -10.87
N ASP A 72 -5.91 -11.40 -9.72
CA ASP A 72 -6.42 -12.58 -9.02
C ASP A 72 -7.72 -12.25 -8.29
N HIS A 73 -8.82 -12.21 -9.05
CA HIS A 73 -10.14 -11.82 -8.54
C HIS A 73 -10.63 -12.71 -7.39
N ASN A 74 -10.23 -13.98 -7.35
CA ASN A 74 -10.59 -14.89 -6.27
C ASN A 74 -9.98 -14.42 -4.94
N ILE A 75 -8.69 -14.11 -4.93
CA ILE A 75 -8.00 -13.58 -3.74
C ILE A 75 -8.51 -12.18 -3.39
N LEU A 76 -8.74 -11.31 -4.39
CA LEU A 76 -9.27 -9.97 -4.16
C LEU A 76 -10.65 -9.99 -3.50
N GLN A 77 -11.54 -10.90 -3.91
CA GLN A 77 -12.87 -11.08 -3.31
C GLN A 77 -12.76 -11.68 -1.90
N MET A 78 -11.90 -12.69 -1.72
CA MET A 78 -11.64 -13.30 -0.41
C MET A 78 -11.17 -12.26 0.61
N HIS A 79 -10.20 -11.40 0.27
CA HIS A 79 -9.73 -10.34 1.18
C HIS A 79 -10.83 -9.34 1.54
N GLN A 80 -11.66 -8.94 0.56
CA GLN A 80 -12.78 -8.04 0.82
C GLN A 80 -13.80 -8.67 1.78
N HIS A 81 -14.11 -9.96 1.61
CA HIS A 81 -15.00 -10.67 2.51
C HIS A 81 -14.42 -10.78 3.94
N LEU A 82 -13.12 -11.03 4.08
CA LEU A 82 -12.46 -11.02 5.39
C LEU A 82 -12.62 -9.67 6.10
N LEU A 83 -12.49 -8.55 5.37
CA LEU A 83 -12.70 -7.21 5.93
C LEU A 83 -14.17 -6.94 6.30
N GLU A 84 -15.14 -7.48 5.54
CA GLU A 84 -16.56 -7.42 5.92
C GLU A 84 -16.84 -8.19 7.20
N GLN A 85 -16.35 -9.43 7.29
CA GLN A 85 -16.51 -10.27 8.48
C GLN A 85 -15.86 -9.64 9.71
N ALA A 86 -14.74 -8.95 9.51
CA ALA A 86 -14.06 -8.18 10.53
C ALA A 86 -14.79 -6.88 10.95
N SER A 87 -15.91 -6.54 10.30
CA SER A 87 -16.65 -5.27 10.48
C SER A 87 -15.78 -4.04 10.18
N ARG A 88 -14.97 -4.11 9.12
CA ARG A 88 -14.05 -3.05 8.67
C ARG A 88 -14.40 -2.50 7.28
N PRO A 89 -15.58 -1.87 7.10
CA PRO A 89 -15.96 -1.28 5.81
C PRO A 89 -15.01 -0.15 5.38
N ASP A 90 -14.42 0.55 6.34
CA ASP A 90 -13.40 1.59 6.14
C ASP A 90 -12.15 1.03 5.43
N LEU A 91 -11.62 -0.09 5.91
CA LEU A 91 -10.45 -0.73 5.29
C LEU A 91 -10.80 -1.36 3.95
N LYS A 92 -12.02 -1.90 3.82
CA LYS A 92 -12.50 -2.51 2.58
C LYS A 92 -12.54 -1.49 1.43
N GLU A 93 -13.06 -0.29 1.69
CA GLU A 93 -13.13 0.78 0.69
C GLU A 93 -11.74 1.16 0.18
N ILE A 94 -10.78 1.37 1.10
CA ILE A 94 -9.41 1.71 0.74
C ILE A 94 -8.73 0.56 -0.01
N TYR A 95 -8.95 -0.69 0.42
CA TYR A 95 -8.42 -1.87 -0.25
C TYR A 95 -8.91 -1.97 -1.70
N GLN A 96 -10.20 -1.73 -1.93
CA GLN A 96 -10.78 -1.72 -3.29
C GLN A 96 -10.17 -0.61 -4.14
N LEU A 97 -10.08 0.61 -3.61
CA LEU A 97 -9.54 1.76 -4.32
C LEU A 97 -8.07 1.54 -4.73
N LEU A 98 -7.23 1.07 -3.81
CA LEU A 98 -5.81 0.81 -4.09
C LEU A 98 -5.62 -0.36 -5.07
N SER A 99 -6.41 -1.43 -4.92
CA SER A 99 -6.36 -2.57 -5.85
C SER A 99 -6.73 -2.15 -7.26
N GLN A 100 -7.80 -1.36 -7.42
CA GLN A 100 -8.22 -0.85 -8.72
C GLN A 100 -7.18 0.10 -9.32
N ALA A 101 -6.58 0.98 -8.50
CA ALA A 101 -5.52 1.88 -8.96
C ALA A 101 -4.29 1.11 -9.47
N ILE A 102 -3.90 0.01 -8.79
CA ILE A 102 -2.82 -0.88 -9.25
C ILE A 102 -3.20 -1.54 -10.58
N ILE A 103 -4.39 -2.14 -10.69
CA ILE A 103 -4.85 -2.79 -11.94
C ILE A 103 -4.79 -1.79 -13.10
N THR A 104 -5.42 -0.62 -12.95
CA THR A 104 -5.48 0.41 -13.99
C THR A 104 -4.09 0.92 -14.39
N ARG A 105 -3.18 1.12 -13.43
CA ARG A 105 -1.84 1.66 -13.72
C ARG A 105 -0.96 0.68 -14.51
N HIS A 106 -1.18 -0.63 -14.33
CA HIS A 106 -0.34 -1.69 -14.87
C HIS A 106 -0.91 -2.39 -16.12
N HIS A 107 -2.15 -2.11 -16.50
CA HIS A 107 -2.81 -2.64 -17.69
C HIS A 107 -2.99 -1.57 -18.79
N VAL A 108 -1.98 -0.72 -18.98
CA VAL A 108 -1.89 0.25 -20.10
C VAL A 108 -1.07 -0.34 -21.23
#